data_AF-A0A7V9D2C7-F1
#
_entry.id   AF-A0A7V9D2C7-F1
#
_cell.length_a   1.000
_cell.length_b   1.000
_cell.length_c   1.000
_cell.angle_alpha   90.00
_cell.angle_beta   90.00
_cell.angle_gamma   90.00
#
_symmetry.space_group_name_H-M   'P 1'
#
loop_
_entity.id
_entity.type
_entity.pdbx_description
1 polymer ?
#
loop_
_entity_poly.entity_id
_entity_poly.type
_entity_poly.pdbx_seq_one_letter_code
_entity_poly.pdbx_strand_id
1 'polypeptide(L)' 'MMVERSALYPLLFQPEIKDKIWGGRRLGDVLGKSLPPDVPIGESWEVHGESVVANGGHTGRTLDQVR' A
#
# COMPACT_ATOMS: atom_id res chain seq x y z
N MET A 1 25.66 -16.68 22.82
CA MET A 1 24.42 -16.64 22.02
C MET A 1 23.86 -15.23 22.12
N MET A 2 24.10 -14.39 21.12
CA MET A 2 23.49 -13.06 21.05
C MET A 2 22.15 -13.23 20.33
N VAL A 3 21.06 -12.91 21.01
CA VAL A 3 19.76 -12.76 20.35
C VAL A 3 19.82 -11.41 19.65
N GLU A 4 19.91 -11.40 18.32
CA GLU A 4 19.60 -10.19 17.55
C GLU A 4 18.17 -9.79 17.89
N ARG A 5 18.01 -8.65 18.57
CA ARG A 5 16.69 -8.03 18.69
C ARG A 5 16.34 -7.50 17.30
N SER A 6 15.46 -8.19 16.60
CA SER A 6 14.84 -7.66 15.38
C SER A 6 14.28 -6.28 15.71
N ALA A 7 14.90 -5.22 15.20
CA ALA A 7 14.46 -3.87 15.45
C ALA A 7 13.05 -3.71 14.87
N LEU A 8 12.09 -3.30 15.70
CA LEU A 8 10.79 -2.90 15.20
C LEU A 8 10.96 -1.64 14.36
N TYR A 9 10.32 -1.62 13.19
CA TYR A 9 10.34 -0.48 12.29
C TYR A 9 8.95 -0.27 11.67
N PRO A 10 8.60 0.97 11.28
CA PRO A 10 7.35 1.23 10.58
C PRO A 10 7.29 0.49 9.25
N LEU A 11 6.23 -0.29 9.04
CA LEU A 11 5.95 -0.91 7.74
C LEU A 11 5.31 0.14 6.83
N LEU A 12 5.95 0.39 5.70
CA LEU A 12 5.41 1.21 4.61
C LEU A 12 4.80 0.28 3.57
N PHE A 13 3.73 0.74 2.91
CA PHE A 13 3.01 -0.01 1.89
C PHE A 13 2.82 0.85 0.65
N GLN A 14 2.75 0.21 -0.52
CA GLN A 14 2.27 0.87 -1.73
C GLN A 14 0.75 0.74 -1.80
N PRO A 15 0.01 1.82 -2.08
CA PRO A 15 -1.44 1.77 -2.17
C PRO A 15 -1.87 0.99 -3.41
N GLU A 16 -2.93 0.19 -3.28
CA GLU A 16 -3.59 -0.44 -4.42
C GLU A 16 -4.76 0.43 -4.90
N ILE A 17 -4.73 0.78 -6.18
CA ILE A 17 -5.72 1.68 -6.78
C ILE A 17 -6.81 0.83 -7.46
N LYS A 18 -8.09 1.07 -7.12
CA LYS A 18 -9.22 0.28 -7.64
C LYS A 18 -10.10 1.08 -8.60
N ASP A 19 -10.38 0.50 -9.76
CA ASP A 19 -11.36 0.99 -10.71
C ASP A 19 -12.79 0.76 -10.16
N LYS A 20 -13.64 1.78 -10.31
CA LYS A 20 -15.03 1.72 -9.84
C LYS A 20 -15.92 2.50 -10.78
N ILE A 21 -17.17 2.05 -10.96
CA ILE A 21 -18.17 2.76 -11.78
C ILE A 21 -18.48 4.18 -11.27
N TRP A 22 -18.30 4.40 -9.97
CA TRP A 22 -18.46 5.70 -9.31
C TRP A 22 -17.13 6.44 -9.16
N GLY A 23 -16.05 5.90 -9.73
CA GLY A 23 -14.72 6.47 -9.67
C GLY A 23 -14.58 7.74 -10.50
N GLY A 24 -13.43 8.38 -10.36
CA GLY A 24 -13.09 9.60 -11.08
C GLY A 24 -11.62 9.94 -10.91
N ARG A 25 -11.31 11.24 -10.84
CA ARG A 25 -9.92 11.74 -10.78
C ARG A 25 -9.55 12.42 -9.46
N ARG A 26 -10.50 12.61 -8.55
CA ARG A 26 -10.28 13.36 -7.29
C ARG A 26 -9.14 12.82 -6.42
N LEU A 27 -8.89 11.50 -6.41
CA LEU A 27 -7.73 10.94 -5.69
C LEU A 27 -6.39 11.44 -6.28
N GLY A 28 -6.32 11.64 -7.60
CA GLY A 28 -5.18 12.29 -8.25
C GLY A 28 -5.17 13.79 -8.02
N ASP A 29 -6.30 14.46 -8.26
CA ASP A 29 -6.37 15.92 -8.25
C ASP A 29 -6.20 16.54 -6.86
N VAL A 30 -6.74 15.89 -5.82
CA VAL A 30 -6.76 16.41 -4.44
C VAL A 30 -5.65 15.80 -3.59
N LEU A 31 -5.37 14.50 -3.76
CA LEU A 31 -4.39 13.79 -2.92
C LEU A 31 -3.07 13.50 -3.66
N GLY A 32 -2.92 13.91 -4.91
CA GLY A 32 -1.70 13.71 -5.68
C GLY A 32 -1.37 12.25 -5.98
N LYS A 33 -2.37 11.34 -5.93
CA LYS A 33 -2.14 9.92 -6.21
C LYS A 33 -1.83 9.71 -7.70
N SER A 34 -0.85 8.87 -7.98
CA SER A 34 -0.57 8.41 -9.35
C SER A 34 -1.70 7.49 -9.81
N LEU A 35 -2.48 7.94 -10.81
CA LEU A 35 -3.59 7.18 -11.36
C LEU A 35 -3.35 6.88 -12.85
N PRO A 36 -3.70 5.67 -13.34
CA PRO A 36 -3.64 5.37 -14.77
C PRO A 36 -4.52 6.34 -15.58
N PRO A 37 -4.14 6.69 -16.83
CA PRO A 37 -4.93 7.57 -17.68
C PRO A 37 -6.26 6.92 -18.06
N ASP A 38 -7.30 7.72 -18.21
CA ASP A 38 -8.63 7.32 -18.71
C ASP A 38 -9.36 6.19 -17.94
N VAL A 39 -8.90 5.84 -16.73
CA VAL A 39 -9.59 4.90 -15.84
C VAL A 39 -10.28 5.65 -14.68
N PRO A 40 -11.59 5.44 -14.44
CA PRO A 40 -12.26 6.00 -13.28
C PRO A 40 -11.86 5.25 -12.01
N ILE A 41 -11.10 5.92 -11.14
CA ILE A 41 -10.65 5.35 -9.88
C ILE A 41 -11.54 5.81 -8.74
N GLY A 42 -12.14 4.86 -8.03
CA GLY A 42 -12.98 5.15 -6.87
C GLY A 42 -12.25 5.03 -5.54
N GLU A 43 -11.36 4.04 -5.42
CA GLU A 43 -10.75 3.68 -4.13
C GLU A 43 -9.22 3.67 -4.23
N SER A 44 -8.58 4.05 -3.13
CA SER A 44 -7.17 3.85 -2.85
C SER A 44 -7.08 3.01 -1.59
N TRP A 45 -6.69 1.75 -1.72
CA TRP A 45 -6.53 0.82 -0.60
C TRP A 45 -5.11 0.96 -0.07
N GLU A 46 -4.97 1.67 1.05
CA GLU A 46 -3.65 1.99 1.61
C GLU A 46 -3.03 0.81 2.36
N VAL A 47 -3.84 0.05 3.12
CA VAL A 47 -3.40 -1.11 3.91
C VAL A 47 -4.54 -2.13 4.07
N HIS A 48 -4.28 -3.39 3.74
CA HIS A 48 -5.10 -4.58 3.99
C HIS A 48 -4.20 -5.82 4.11
N GLY A 49 -4.77 -7.00 4.41
CA GLY A 49 -4.01 -8.22 4.68
C GLY A 49 -3.02 -8.63 3.58
N GLU A 50 -3.39 -8.41 2.31
CA GLU A 50 -2.53 -8.72 1.16
C GLU A 50 -1.62 -7.56 0.74
N SER A 51 -1.66 -6.41 1.43
CA SER A 51 -0.74 -5.30 1.12
C SER A 51 0.71 -5.70 1.33
N VAL A 52 1.55 -5.41 0.34
CA VAL A 52 2.97 -5.78 0.33
C VAL A 52 3.82 -4.72 1.01
N VAL A 53 4.66 -5.13 1.96
CA VAL A 53 5.61 -4.26 2.65
C VAL A 53 6.64 -3.74 1.64
N ALA A 54 6.87 -2.42 1.66
CA ALA A 54 7.71 -1.69 0.70
C ALA A 54 9.09 -1.30 1.26
N ASN A 55 9.39 -1.59 2.53
CA ASN A 55 10.64 -1.21 3.18
C ASN A 55 11.16 -2.24 4.20
N GLY A 56 12.45 -2.15 4.51
CA GLY A 56 13.09 -2.91 5.58
C GLY A 56 13.11 -4.43 5.34
N GLY A 57 13.31 -5.19 6.42
CA GLY A 57 13.55 -6.65 6.37
C GLY A 57 12.36 -7.51 5.96
N HIS A 58 11.16 -6.95 5.88
CA HIS A 58 9.93 -7.63 5.46
C HIS A 58 9.51 -7.25 4.03
N THR A 59 10.30 -6.44 3.32
CA THR A 59 10.02 -6.04 1.94
C THR A 59 9.61 -7.24 1.07
N GLY A 60 8.51 -7.10 0.33
CA GLY A 60 7.99 -8.15 -0.55
C GLY A 60 7.07 -9.17 0.14
N ARG A 61 6.93 -9.14 1.47
CA ARG A 61 5.94 -9.93 2.21
C ARG A 61 4.62 -9.18 2.35
N THR A 62 3.50 -9.90 2.45
CA THR A 62 2.20 -9.31 2.74
C THR A 62 2.03 -8.99 4.22
N LEU A 63 1.12 -8.09 4.57
CA LEU A 63 0.78 -7.80 5.97
C LEU A 63 0.37 -9.06 6.73
N ASP A 64 -0.42 -9.93 6.12
CA ASP A 64 -0.86 -11.20 6.73
C ASP A 64 0.29 -12.15 7.05
N GLN A 65 1.44 -12.03 6.38
CA GLN A 65 2.64 -12.83 6.63
C GLN A 65 3.51 -12.27 7.77
N VAL A 66 3.25 -11.04 8.24
CA VAL A 66 4.14 -10.32 9.18
C VAL A 66 3.44 -9.71 10.39
N ARG A 67 2.11 -9.81 10.46
CA ARG A 67 1.29 -9.38 11.60
C ARG A 67 1.28 -10.40 12.75
#